data_AF-A0A2J6HX78-F1
#
_entry.id   AF-A0A2J6HX78-F1
#
_cell.length_a   1.000
_cell.length_b   1.000
_cell.length_c   1.000
_cell.angle_alpha   90.00
_cell.angle_beta   90.00
_cell.angle_gamma   90.00
#
_symmetry.space_group_name_H-M   'P 1'
#
loop_
_entity.id
_entity.type
_entity.pdbx_description
1 polymer ?
#
loop_
_entity_poly.entity_id
_entity_poly.type
_entity_poly.pdbx_seq_one_letter_code
_entity_poly.pdbx_strand_id
1 'polypeptide(L)' 'MKKIKSIVVLAIILATTGLFAQNLTVDTEKSTLAWHGEKVTGEHDGMIELKEGWLSWNDDKLTGG' A
#
# COMPACT_ATOMS: atom_id res chain seq x y z
N MET A 1 32.60 17.68 -21.19
CA MET A 1 31.46 16.86 -21.68
C MET A 1 31.35 15.48 -21.02
N LYS A 2 32.43 14.68 -20.94
CA LYS A 2 32.37 13.32 -20.36
C LYS A 2 31.90 13.30 -18.89
N LYS A 3 32.41 14.21 -18.04
CA LYS A 3 31.99 14.31 -16.63
C LYS A 3 30.52 14.73 -16.45
N ILE A 4 30.04 15.66 -17.28
CA ILE A 4 28.64 16.12 -17.25
C ILE A 4 27.71 14.96 -17.64
N LYS A 5 28.06 14.20 -18.69
CA LYS A 5 27.31 12.99 -19.07
C LYS A 5 27.27 11.95 -17.94
N SER A 6 28.40 11.70 -17.25
CA SER A 6 28.44 10.79 -16.10
C SER A 6 27.60 11.26 -14.90
N ILE A 7 27.57 12.57 -14.61
CA ILE A 7 26.76 13.13 -13.53
C ILE A 7 25.26 12.97 -13.84
N VAL A 8 24.86 13.23 -15.09
CA VAL A 8 23.47 13.05 -15.52
C VAL A 8 23.03 11.59 -15.42
N VAL A 9 23.88 10.64 -15.83
CA VAL A 9 23.60 9.20 -15.68
C VAL A 9 23.45 8.81 -14.21
N LEU A 10 24.32 9.29 -13.34
CA LEU A 10 24.25 9.00 -11.89
C LEU A 10 22.97 9.58 -11.26
N ALA A 11 22.59 10.80 -11.65
CA ALA A 11 21.35 11.44 -11.18
C ALA A 11 20.10 10.66 -11.60
N ILE A 12 20.09 10.10 -12.83
CA ILE A 12 18.98 9.27 -13.32
C ILE A 12 18.87 7.96 -12.52
N ILE A 13 19.99 7.30 -12.23
CA ILE A 13 20.00 6.04 -11.44
C ILE A 13 19.50 6.28 -10.00
N LEU A 14 19.88 7.40 -9.39
CA LEU A 14 19.41 7.75 -8.05
C LEU A 14 17.93 8.13 -8.00
N ALA A 15 17.38 8.66 -9.09
CA ALA A 15 15.96 9.02 -9.16
C ALA A 15 15.01 7.80 -9.21
N THR A 16 15.49 6.61 -9.59
CA THR A 16 14.63 5.44 -9.78
C THR A 16 14.40 4.59 -8.52
N THR A 17 15.10 4.85 -7.41
CA THR A 17 15.02 4.00 -6.20
C THR A 17 13.70 4.11 -5.42
N GLY A 18 12.82 5.05 -5.78
CA GLY A 18 11.52 5.26 -5.12
C GLY A 18 10.28 4.84 -5.94
N LEU A 19 10.45 4.27 -7.13
CA LEU A 19 9.35 4.04 -8.07
C LEU A 19 8.64 2.68 -7.92
N PHE A 20 9.10 1.82 -7.00
CA PHE A 20 8.55 0.46 -6.84
C PHE A 20 7.38 0.36 -5.86
N ALA A 21 6.93 1.48 -5.30
CA ALA A 21 5.73 1.50 -4.46
C ALA A 21 4.49 1.28 -5.35
N GLN A 22 3.81 0.16 -5.15
CA GLN A 22 2.61 -0.21 -5.89
C GLN A 22 1.39 -0.12 -4.98
N ASN A 23 0.38 0.65 -5.40
CA ASN A 23 -0.93 0.63 -4.76
C ASN A 23 -1.78 -0.47 -5.38
N LEU A 24 -2.22 -1.41 -4.54
CA LEU A 24 -3.19 -2.43 -4.90
C LEU A 24 -4.58 -1.96 -4.45
N THR A 25 -5.45 -1.66 -5.41
CA THR A 25 -6.85 -1.29 -5.13
C THR A 25 -7.62 -2.50 -4.62
N VAL A 26 -8.41 -2.30 -3.57
CA VAL A 26 -9.26 -3.32 -3.00
C VAL A 26 -10.41 -3.65 -3.96
N ASP A 27 -10.65 -4.94 -4.19
CA ASP A 27 -11.87 -5.41 -4.84
C ASP A 27 -13.01 -5.37 -3.82
N THR A 28 -13.85 -4.33 -3.90
CA THR A 28 -14.92 -4.06 -2.95
C THR A 28 -16.06 -5.07 -3.02
N GLU A 29 -16.24 -5.75 -4.15
CA GLU A 29 -17.27 -6.79 -4.30
C GLU A 29 -16.82 -8.11 -3.66
N LYS A 30 -15.51 -8.35 -3.60
CA LYS A 30 -14.94 -9.57 -3.02
C LYS A 30 -14.36 -9.40 -1.62
N SER A 31 -14.34 -8.18 -1.09
CA SER A 31 -13.71 -7.87 0.19
C SER A 31 -14.71 -7.28 1.18
N THR A 32 -14.60 -7.69 2.44
CA THR A 32 -15.48 -7.21 3.52
C THR A 32 -14.64 -6.98 4.78
N LEU A 33 -14.94 -5.92 5.53
CA LEU A 33 -14.33 -5.70 6.83
C LEU A 33 -15.20 -6.33 7.92
N ALA A 34 -14.71 -7.38 8.55
CA ALA A 34 -15.34 -7.95 9.74
C ALA A 34 -14.73 -7.31 11.00
N TRP A 35 -15.57 -6.98 11.97
CA TRP A 35 -15.12 -6.55 13.30
C TRP A 35 -15.80 -7.38 14.38
N HIS A 36 -15.06 -7.57 15.46
CA HIS A 36 -15.51 -8.23 16.68
C HIS A 36 -15.27 -7.28 17.85
N GLY A 37 -16.34 -6.95 18.57
CA GLY A 37 -16.31 -6.08 19.73
C GLY A 37 -16.73 -6.86 20.97
N GLU A 38 -15.80 -7.04 21.90
CA GLU A 38 -16.01 -7.80 23.13
C GLU A 38 -15.90 -6.90 24.37
N LYS A 39 -16.74 -7.18 25.36
CA LYS A 39 -16.64 -6.66 26.72
C LYS A 39 -16.86 -7.81 27.70
N VAL A 40 -16.54 -7.58 28.98
CA VAL A 40 -16.71 -8.58 30.05
C VAL A 40 -18.11 -9.21 30.09
N THR A 41 -19.14 -8.48 29.67
CA THR A 41 -20.55 -8.94 29.70
C THR A 41 -21.11 -9.38 28.33
N GLY A 42 -20.29 -9.50 27.28
CA GLY A 42 -20.73 -10.03 26.00
C GLY A 42 -19.97 -9.47 24.79
N GLU A 43 -20.38 -9.91 23.61
CA GLU A 43 -19.69 -9.65 22.35
C GLU A 43 -20.67 -9.28 21.22
N HIS A 44 -20.13 -8.64 20.19
CA HIS A 44 -20.84 -8.29 18.96
C HIS A 44 -19.93 -8.46 17.76
N ASP A 45 -20.43 -9.13 16.73
CA ASP A 45 -19.79 -9.18 15.43
C ASP A 45 -20.53 -8.26 14.44
N GLY A 46 -19.77 -7.69 13.52
CA GLY A 46 -20.34 -6.93 12.41
C GLY A 46 -19.52 -7.04 11.14
N MET A 47 -20.20 -6.86 10.01
CA MET A 47 -19.59 -6.76 8.69
C MET A 47 -19.83 -5.37 8.12
N ILE A 48 -18.80 -4.82 7.49
CA ILE A 48 -18.84 -3.52 6.83
C ILE A 48 -18.44 -3.74 5.36
N GLU A 49 -19.35 -3.38 4.45
CA GLU A 49 -19.07 -3.33 3.02
C GLU A 49 -18.12 -2.16 2.71
N LEU A 50 -17.10 -2.44 1.91
CA LEU A 50 -16.09 -1.44 1.54
C LEU A 50 -16.58 -0.64 0.35
N LYS A 51 -16.54 0.69 0.44
CA LYS A 51 -16.84 1.57 -0.70
C LYS A 51 -15.62 1.77 -1.60
N GLU A 52 -14.44 1.87 -1.00
CA GLU A 52 -13.15 2.05 -1.67
C GLU A 52 -12.01 1.70 -0.69
N GLY A 53 -10.81 1.47 -1.22
CA GLY A 53 -9.61 1.24 -0.42
C GLY A 53 -8.42 0.83 -1.28
N TRP A 54 -7.21 1.00 -0.75
CA TRP A 54 -5.98 0.51 -1.37
C TRP A 54 -4.99 0.04 -0.31
N LEU A 55 -4.03 -0.77 -0.72
CA LEU A 55 -2.87 -1.15 0.08
C LEU A 55 -1.61 -0.78 -0.68
N SER A 56 -0.65 -0.14 -0.02
CA SER A 56 0.64 0.21 -0.60
C SER A 56 1.67 -0.88 -0.27
N TRP A 57 2.29 -1.42 -1.32
CA TRP A 57 3.35 -2.42 -1.23
C TRP A 57 4.65 -1.85 -1.73
N ASN A 58 5.75 -2.19 -1.06
CA ASN A 58 7.10 -2.00 -1.55
C ASN A 58 7.79 -3.36 -1.55
N ASP A 59 8.06 -3.87 -2.74
CA ASP A 59 8.42 -5.28 -2.97
C ASP A 59 7.39 -6.22 -2.26
N ASP A 60 7.85 -7.13 -1.42
CA ASP A 60 7.00 -8.09 -0.69
C ASP A 60 6.51 -7.55 0.68
N LYS A 61 6.63 -6.24 0.91
CA LYS A 61 6.29 -5.62 2.20
C LYS A 61 5.11 -4.67 2.09
N LEU A 62 4.12 -4.86 2.96
CA LEU A 62 3.05 -3.90 3.19
C LEU A 62 3.62 -2.64 3.89
N THR A 63 3.40 -1.48 3.29
CA THR A 63 3.92 -0.19 3.78
C THR A 63 2.83 0.82 4.13
N GLY A 64 1.58 0.60 3.72
CA GLY A 64 0.48 1.52 4.02
C GLY A 64 -0.86 1.09 3.42
N GLY A 65 -1.88 1.90 3.66
CA GLY A 65 -3.27 1.71 3.25
C GLY A 65 -4.17 2.69 3.98
#